data_AF-A0A0D3ALN1-F1
#
_entry.id   AF-A0A0D3ALN1-F1
#
_cell.length_a   1.000
_cell.length_b   1.000
_cell.length_c   1.000
_cell.angle_alpha   90.00
_cell.angle_beta   90.00
_cell.angle_gamma   90.00
#
_symmetry.space_group_name_H-M   'P 1'
#
loop_
_entity.id
_entity.type
_entity.pdbx_description
1 polymer ?
#
loop_
_entity_poly.entity_id
_entity_poly.type
_entity_poly.pdbx_seq_one_letter_code
_entity_poly.pdbx_strand_id
1 'polypeptide(L)' 'MSSGVYYRSWMDKTHMDPNTNLLTEEYVQGIGEFMKLVEQQPDAKTGMLRCLCSTCNNPFTII' A
#
# COMPACT_ATOMS: atom_id res chain seq x y z
N MET A 1 10.86 13.29 -17.49
CA MET A 1 10.68 12.13 -16.59
C MET A 1 9.48 12.45 -15.73
N SER A 2 8.37 11.72 -15.89
CA SER A 2 7.22 11.90 -15.01
C SER A 2 7.72 11.59 -13.60
N SER A 3 7.67 12.56 -12.69
CA SER A 3 7.91 12.33 -11.26
C SER A 3 6.74 11.51 -10.74
N GLY A 4 6.76 10.22 -11.06
CA GLY A 4 5.87 9.24 -10.46
C GLY A 4 6.24 9.22 -8.98
N VAL A 5 5.51 10.00 -8.19
CA VAL A 5 5.55 9.90 -6.74
C VAL A 5 5.19 8.45 -6.46
N TYR A 6 6.21 7.65 -6.13
CA TYR A 6 6.02 6.27 -5.76
C TYR A 6 5.07 6.30 -4.56
N TYR A 7 3.83 5.86 -4.79
CA TYR A 7 2.68 6.17 -3.94
C TYR A 7 2.91 5.72 -2.48
N ARG A 8 3.75 4.69 -2.28
CA ARG A 8 4.07 4.11 -0.98
C ARG A 8 5.43 4.50 -0.41
N SER A 9 6.11 5.49 -0.99
CA SER A 9 7.50 5.85 -0.59
C SER A 9 7.66 6.15 0.90
N TRP A 10 6.63 6.68 1.55
CA TRP A 10 6.67 6.98 2.98
C TRP A 10 6.47 5.75 3.87
N MET A 11 5.68 4.75 3.45
CA MET A 11 5.48 3.50 4.21
C MET A 11 6.66 2.54 4.01
N ASP A 12 7.16 2.47 2.78
CA ASP A 12 8.22 1.55 2.39
C ASP A 12 9.56 1.92 3.01
N LYS A 13 9.80 3.22 3.23
CA LYS A 13 11.05 3.76 3.79
C LYS A 13 11.42 3.19 5.16
N THR A 14 10.44 2.88 6.01
CA THR A 14 10.71 2.30 7.34
C THR A 14 10.99 0.80 7.31
N HIS A 15 10.75 0.17 6.16
CA HIS A 15 10.90 -1.28 5.95
C HIS A 15 11.98 -1.57 4.89
N MET A 16 12.84 -0.60 4.59
CA MET A 16 14.02 -0.81 3.76
C MET A 16 15.17 -1.34 4.61
N ASP A 17 15.79 -2.43 4.14
CA ASP A 17 17.05 -2.91 4.68
C ASP A 17 18.14 -1.88 4.36
N PRO A 18 18.85 -1.34 5.38
CA PRO A 18 19.86 -0.30 5.18
C PRO A 18 21.10 -0.78 4.40
N ASN A 19 21.33 -2.09 4.31
CA ASN A 19 22.48 -2.68 3.63
C ASN A 19 22.20 -2.99 2.16
N THR A 20 20.96 -3.35 1.82
CA THR A 20 20.57 -3.74 0.46
C THR A 20 19.73 -2.68 -0.26
N ASN A 21 19.17 -1.74 0.50
CA ASN A 21 18.22 -0.73 0.02
C ASN A 21 16.97 -1.35 -0.64
N LEU A 22 16.66 -2.61 -0.30
CA LEU A 22 15.47 -3.34 -0.70
C LEU A 22 14.49 -3.41 0.47
N LEU A 23 13.21 -3.62 0.17
CA LEU A 23 12.22 -3.92 1.20
C LEU A 23 12.57 -5.23 1.90
N THR A 24 12.31 -5.32 3.21
CA THR A 24 12.48 -6.59 3.93
C THR A 24 11.54 -7.65 3.38
N GLU A 25 11.97 -8.91 3.45
CA GLU A 25 11.20 -10.05 2.94
C GLU A 25 9.83 -10.15 3.63
N GLU A 26 9.79 -9.91 4.95
CA GLU A 26 8.56 -9.92 5.73
C GLU A 26 7.59 -8.83 5.27
N TYR A 27 8.10 -7.65 4.92
CA TYR A 27 7.27 -6.54 4.44
C TYR A 27 6.74 -6.78 3.02
N VAL A 28 7.58 -7.32 2.13
CA VAL A 28 7.14 -7.74 0.78
C VAL A 28 6.06 -8.81 0.87
N GLN A 29 6.24 -9.80 1.74
CA GLN A 29 5.25 -10.84 1.98
C GLN A 29 3.93 -10.25 2.51
N GLY A 30 4.01 -9.39 3.54
CA GLY A 30 2.85 -8.73 4.12
C GLY A 30 2.08 -7.86 3.10
N ILE A 31 2.79 -7.14 2.23
CA ILE A 31 2.17 -6.43 1.10
C ILE A 31 1.45 -7.42 0.17
N GLY A 32 2.09 -8.53 -0.19
CA GLY A 32 1.50 -9.52 -1.08
C GLY A 32 0.22 -10.14 -0.51
N GLU A 33 0.22 -10.48 0.78
CA GLU A 33 -0.97 -10.98 1.49
C GLU A 33 -2.07 -9.92 1.57
N PHE A 34 -1.71 -8.67 1.86
CA PHE A 34 -2.66 -7.56 1.87
C PHE A 34 -3.29 -7.32 0.49
N MET A 35 -2.49 -7.30 -0.59
CA MET A 35 -2.99 -7.12 -1.96
C MET A 35 -3.98 -8.22 -2.35
N LYS A 36 -3.72 -9.48 -1.97
CA LYS A 36 -4.67 -10.59 -2.19
C LYS A 36 -6.00 -10.38 -1.47
N LEU A 37 -5.98 -9.84 -0.24
CA LEU A 37 -7.21 -9.50 0.48
C LEU A 37 -7.94 -8.31 -0.15
N VAL A 38 -7.18 -7.32 -0.63
CA VAL A 38 -7.72 -6.17 -1.36
C VAL A 38 -8.43 -6.62 -2.63
N GLU A 39 -7.82 -7.48 -3.45
CA GLU A 39 -8.41 -7.97 -4.70
C GLU A 39 -9.76 -8.68 -4.51
N GLN A 40 -10.02 -9.24 -3.33
CA GLN A 40 -11.29 -9.88 -3.00
C GLN A 40 -12.41 -8.87 -2.68
N GLN A 41 -12.08 -7.61 -2.45
CA GLN A 41 -13.08 -6.58 -2.18
C GLN A 41 -13.81 -6.17 -3.46
N PRO A 42 -15.14 -5.99 -3.42
CA PRO A 42 -15.92 -5.60 -4.61
C PRO A 42 -15.45 -4.28 -5.23
N ASP A 43 -14.90 -3.38 -4.41
CA ASP A 43 -14.43 -2.05 -4.81
C ASP A 43 -12.99 -2.03 -5.37
N ALA A 44 -12.26 -3.14 -5.27
CA ALA A 44 -10.86 -3.23 -5.73
C ALA A 44 -10.69 -2.96 -7.23
N LYS A 45 -11.75 -3.18 -8.01
CA LYS A 45 -11.79 -2.89 -9.46
C LYS A 45 -11.56 -1.42 -9.79
N THR A 46 -11.79 -0.52 -8.83
CA THR A 46 -11.59 0.92 -9.02
C THR A 46 -10.15 1.37 -8.77
N GLY A 47 -9.27 0.45 -8.33
CA GLY A 47 -7.89 0.76 -7.94
C GLY A 47 -7.78 1.54 -6.63
N MET A 48 -8.90 1.77 -5.95
CA MET A 48 -8.98 2.45 -4.65
C MET A 48 -9.93 1.65 -3.76
N LEU A 49 -9.49 1.33 -2.56
CA LEU A 49 -10.44 0.89 -1.54
C LEU A 49 -10.89 2.12 -0.75
N ARG A 50 -12.10 2.06 -0.17
CA ARG A 50 -12.56 3.07 0.78
C ARG A 50 -12.45 2.54 2.19
N CYS A 51 -11.90 3.35 3.08
CA CYS A 51 -11.98 3.06 4.50
C CYS A 51 -13.41 3.39 5.00
N LEU A 52 -14.13 2.38 5.48
CA LEU A 52 -15.53 2.53 5.94
C LEU A 52 -15.66 3.03 7.39
N CYS A 53 -14.55 3.34 8.07
CA CYS A 53 -14.57 3.94 9.40
C CYS A 53 -15.21 5.34 9.37
N SER A 54 -16.11 5.60 10.33
CA SER A 54 -16.68 6.93 10.56
C SER A 54 -15.62 7.97 10.96
N THR A 55 -14.50 7.52 11.53
CA THR A 55 -13.42 8.39 12.00
C THR A 55 -12.53 8.88 10.88
N CYS A 56 -12.21 8.02 9.90
CA CYS A 56 -11.16 8.36 8.94
C CYS A 56 -11.68 9.31 7.86
N ASN A 57 -13.00 9.31 7.58
CA ASN A 57 -13.74 10.22 6.68
C ASN A 57 -12.95 10.71 5.44
N ASN A 58 -12.09 9.85 4.91
CA ASN A 58 -11.17 10.18 3.84
C ASN A 58 -11.60 9.33 2.65
N PRO A 59 -12.20 9.94 1.60
CA PRO A 59 -12.69 9.19 0.45
C PRO A 59 -11.56 8.59 -0.37
N PHE A 60 -10.32 9.01 -0.11
CA PHE A 60 -9.09 8.51 -0.71
C PHE A 60 -8.18 8.02 0.40
N THR A 61 -8.32 6.75 0.74
CA THR A 61 -7.23 6.04 1.37
C THR A 61 -7.30 4.69 0.74
N ILE A 62 -6.28 4.33 -0.04
CA ILE A 62 -5.63 3.01 -0.03
C ILE A 62 -4.68 2.91 -1.24
N ILE A 63 -3.50 2.33 -0.99
CA ILE A 63 -2.51 1.73 -1.92
C ILE A 63 -1.84 2.59 -2.98
#